data_AF-A0A1G1Y501-F1
#
_entry.id   AF-A0A1G1Y501-F1
#
_cell.length_a   1.000
_cell.length_b   1.000
_cell.length_c   1.000
_cell.angle_alpha   90.00
_cell.angle_beta   90.00
_cell.angle_gamma   90.00
#
_symmetry.space_group_name_H-M   'P 1'
#
loop_
_entity.id
_entity.type
_entity.pdbx_description
1 polymer ?
#
loop_
_entity_poly.entity_id
_entity_poly.type
_entity_poly.pdbx_seq_one_letter_code
_entity_poly.pdbx_strand_id
1 'polypeptide(L)'
;MTEIKRKKGETFESLLRRFSKKLQQSGKLIQTRKNRYYEKPKNRTKRKEDALRRKDIGEKREYLKKTGQLKEEPRTGYGRKSYR
;
A
#
# COMPACT_ATOMS: atom_id res chain seq x y z
N MET A 1 -15.77 -9.96 1.85
CA MET A 1 -16.53 -9.83 0.58
C MET A 1 -16.50 -8.38 0.12
N THR A 2 -16.44 -8.08 -1.18
CA THR A 2 -16.36 -6.69 -1.70
C THR A 2 -17.56 -6.47 -2.61
N GLU A 3 -18.74 -6.42 -2.01
CA GLU A 3 -19.97 -6.13 -2.73
C GLU A 3 -20.25 -4.63 -2.68
N ILE A 4 -20.53 -4.03 -3.84
CA ILE A 4 -20.92 -2.63 -3.95
C ILE A 4 -22.16 -2.56 -4.84
N LYS A 5 -23.26 -2.03 -4.29
CA LYS A 5 -24.50 -1.78 -5.03
C LYS A 5 -24.51 -0.35 -5.60
N ARG A 6 -25.16 -0.20 -6.75
CA ARG A 6 -25.37 1.11 -7.39
C ARG A 6 -26.29 1.97 -6.54
N LYS A 7 -25.93 3.24 -6.33
CA LYS A 7 -26.82 4.21 -5.67
C LYS A 7 -27.79 4.83 -6.68
N LYS A 8 -28.98 5.23 -6.23
CA LYS A 8 -29.96 5.97 -7.05
C LYS A 8 -29.35 7.32 -7.46
N GLY A 9 -29.36 7.63 -8.76
CA GLY A 9 -28.77 8.85 -9.31
C GLY A 9 -27.24 8.82 -9.54
N GLU A 10 -26.57 7.68 -9.33
CA GLU A 10 -25.13 7.55 -9.56
C GLU A 10 -24.79 7.23 -11.03
N THR A 11 -23.77 7.91 -11.58
CA THR A 11 -23.17 7.56 -12.88
C THR A 11 -22.37 6.26 -12.77
N PHE A 12 -22.33 5.49 -13.85
CA PHE A 12 -21.59 4.22 -13.88
C PHE A 12 -20.10 4.38 -13.50
N GLU A 13 -19.48 5.49 -13.95
CA GLU A 13 -18.07 5.76 -13.65
C GLU A 13 -17.81 5.97 -12.15
N SER A 14 -18.69 6.71 -11.44
CA SER A 14 -18.57 6.90 -9.99
C SER A 14 -18.64 5.56 -9.24
N LEU A 15 -19.54 4.67 -9.67
CA LEU A 15 -19.65 3.32 -9.13
C LEU A 15 -18.34 2.52 -9.33
N LEU A 16 -17.75 2.58 -10.53
CA LEU A 16 -16.50 1.88 -10.85
C LEU A 16 -15.29 2.43 -10.08
N ARG A 17 -15.25 3.74 -9.82
CA ARG A 17 -14.21 4.36 -8.99
C ARG A 17 -14.28 3.87 -7.54
N ARG A 18 -15.47 3.85 -6.95
CA ARG A 18 -15.72 3.25 -5.62
C ARG A 18 -15.38 1.76 -5.60
N PHE A 19 -15.85 1.07 -6.64
CA PHE A 19 -15.35 -0.16 -7.22
C PHE A 19 -13.91 -0.51 -6.81
N SER A 20 -13.05 0.13 -7.60
CA SER A 20 -11.61 -0.01 -7.61
C SER A 20 -10.99 0.41 -6.29
N LYS A 21 -11.46 1.50 -5.67
CA LYS A 21 -10.97 1.94 -4.36
C LYS A 21 -11.22 0.90 -3.28
N LYS A 22 -12.42 0.31 -3.22
CA LYS A 22 -12.75 -0.73 -2.25
C LYS A 22 -11.96 -2.00 -2.52
N LEU A 23 -11.74 -2.37 -3.78
CA LEU A 23 -10.92 -3.51 -4.16
C LEU A 23 -9.46 -3.33 -3.71
N GLN A 24 -8.87 -2.15 -3.94
CA GLN A 24 -7.53 -1.79 -3.48
C GLN A 24 -7.42 -1.80 -1.96
N GLN A 25 -8.36 -1.14 -1.26
CA GLN A 25 -8.40 -1.10 0.20
C GLN A 25 -8.59 -2.48 0.83
N SER A 26 -9.34 -3.37 0.17
CA SER A 26 -9.56 -4.73 0.67
C SER A 26 -8.29 -5.57 0.70
N GLY A 27 -7.25 -5.19 -0.04
CA GLY A 27 -5.99 -5.94 -0.11
C GLY A 27 -6.11 -7.34 -0.74
N LYS A 28 -7.30 -7.75 -1.20
CA LYS A 28 -7.55 -9.09 -1.74
C LYS A 28 -6.61 -9.45 -2.88
N LEU A 29 -6.37 -8.52 -3.81
CA LEU A 29 -5.43 -8.74 -4.91
C LEU A 29 -4.01 -9.00 -4.42
N ILE A 30 -3.58 -8.31 -3.35
CA ILE A 30 -2.26 -8.50 -2.74
C ILE A 30 -2.20 -9.89 -2.08
N GLN A 31 -3.25 -10.27 -1.36
CA GLN A 31 -3.35 -11.59 -0.73
C GLN A 31 -3.34 -12.72 -1.78
N THR A 32 -4.12 -12.60 -2.85
CA THR A 32 -4.14 -13.59 -3.94
C THR A 32 -2.79 -13.71 -4.63
N ARG A 33 -2.09 -12.59 -4.86
CA ARG A 33 -0.72 -12.61 -5.43
C ARG A 33 0.27 -13.28 -4.48
N LYS A 34 0.20 -13.00 -3.18
CA LYS A 34 1.06 -13.60 -2.15
C LYS A 34 0.81 -15.10 -2.01
N ASN A 35 -0.45 -15.53 -2.07
CA ASN A 35 -0.85 -16.92 -1.88
C ASN A 35 -0.89 -17.73 -3.19
N ARG A 36 -0.45 -17.16 -4.32
CA ARG A 36 -0.46 -17.83 -5.63
C ARG A 36 0.41 -19.09 -5.62
N TYR A 37 1.53 -19.05 -4.89
CA TYR A 37 2.47 -20.16 -4.78
C TYR A 37 2.70 -20.50 -3.31
N TYR A 38 3.04 -21.76 -3.05
CA TYR A 38 3.43 -22.18 -1.71
C TYR A 38 4.77 -21.55 -1.31
N GLU A 39 4.80 -20.86 -0.18
CA GLU A 39 6.00 -20.31 0.43
C GLU A 39 6.29 -21.04 1.74
N LYS A 40 7.51 -21.61 1.87
CA LYS A 40 7.95 -22.22 3.12
C LYS A 40 8.02 -21.16 4.24
N PRO A 41 7.72 -21.52 5.50
CA PRO A 41 7.83 -20.56 6.60
C PRO A 41 9.26 -20.03 6.74
N LYS A 42 9.40 -18.74 7.07
CA LYS A 42 10.71 -18.10 7.22
C LYS A 42 11.49 -18.72 8.39
N ASN A 43 12.74 -19.10 8.12
CA ASN A 43 13.71 -19.53 9.12
C ASN A 43 14.11 -18.35 10.05
N ARG A 44 14.78 -18.66 11.17
CA ARG A 44 15.19 -17.65 12.17
C ARG A 44 16.11 -16.59 11.56
N THR A 45 17.04 -17.00 10.71
CA THR A 45 18.00 -16.10 10.03
C THR A 45 17.30 -15.09 9.11
N LYS A 46 16.42 -15.53 8.21
CA LYS A 46 15.65 -14.65 7.32
C LYS A 46 14.77 -13.67 8.09
N ARG A 47 14.19 -14.09 9.23
CA ARG A 47 13.43 -13.18 10.10
C ARG A 47 14.33 -12.08 10.69
N LYS A 48 15.55 -12.41 11.11
CA LYS A 48 16.54 -11.45 11.62
C LYS A 48 17.01 -10.50 10.52
N GLU A 49 17.35 -11.02 9.34
CA GLU A 49 17.75 -10.22 8.17
C GLU A 49 16.65 -9.24 7.76
N ASP A 50 15.40 -9.69 7.67
CA ASP A 50 14.26 -8.81 7.38
C ASP A 50 14.11 -7.69 8.41
N ALA A 51 14.33 -7.99 9.69
CA ALA A 51 14.25 -6.99 10.75
C ALA A 51 15.38 -5.95 10.66
N LEU A 52 16.62 -6.40 10.41
CA LEU A 52 17.76 -5.51 10.19
C LEU A 52 17.55 -4.62 8.96
N ARG A 53 17.08 -5.20 7.85
CA ARG A 53 16.75 -4.43 6.64
C ARG A 53 15.70 -3.35 6.89
N ARG A 54 14.66 -3.65 7.68
CA ARG A 54 13.64 -2.65 8.04
C ARG A 54 14.22 -1.49 8.85
N LYS A 55 15.16 -1.78 9.76
CA LYS A 55 15.86 -0.75 10.54
C LYS A 55 16.73 0.13 9.66
N ASP A 56 17.58 -0.47 8.84
CA ASP A 56 18.47 0.24 7.91
C ASP A 56 17.70 1.17 6.96
N ILE A 57 16.60 0.69 6.36
CA ILE A 57 15.74 1.52 5.51
C ILE A 57 15.10 2.68 6.30
N GLY A 58 14.72 2.43 7.55
CA GLY A 58 14.17 3.45 8.46
C GLY A 58 15.19 4.55 8.74
N GLU A 59 16.39 4.17 9.18
CA GLU A 59 17.50 5.06 9.51
C GLU A 59 17.94 5.88 8.28
N LYS A 60 18.10 5.22 7.13
CA LYS A 60 18.42 5.90 5.87
C LYS A 60 17.36 6.93 5.51
N ARG A 61 16.08 6.60 5.69
CA ARG A 61 14.98 7.54 5.41
C ARG A 61 15.00 8.73 6.36
N GLU A 62 15.28 8.52 7.65
CA GLU A 62 15.40 9.59 8.63
C GLU A 62 16.61 10.50 8.35
N TYR A 63 17.75 9.92 7.99
CA TYR A 63 18.93 10.67 7.57
C TYR A 63 18.63 11.55 6.36
N LEU A 64 17.98 11.00 5.33
CA LEU A 64 17.59 11.75 4.13
C LEU A 64 16.59 12.87 4.43
N LYS A 65 15.70 12.68 5.42
CA LYS A 65 14.81 13.75 5.91
C LYS A 65 15.60 14.86 6.60
N LYS A 66 16.49 14.51 7.53
CA LYS A 66 17.31 15.46 8.30
C LYS A 66 18.24 16.28 7.41
N THR A 67 18.81 15.65 6.39
CA THR A 67 19.70 16.30 5.41
C THR A 67 18.94 17.08 4.33
N GLY A 68 17.61 17.12 4.36
CA GLY A 68 16.78 17.84 3.39
C GLY A 68 16.72 17.20 1.99
N GLN A 69 17.35 16.04 1.80
CA GLN A 69 17.35 15.29 0.54
C GLN A 69 16.03 14.55 0.29
N LEU A 70 15.19 14.38 1.33
CA LEU A 70 13.85 13.83 1.22
C LEU A 70 12.79 14.88 1.57
N LYS A 71 12.03 15.31 0.56
CA LYS A 71 10.88 16.20 0.74
C LYS A 71 9.82 15.51 1.62
N GLU A 72 9.48 16.11 2.76
CA GLU A 72 8.39 15.64 3.62
C GLU A 72 7.04 16.01 3.02
N GLU A 73 6.66 15.37 1.91
CA GLU A 73 5.28 15.47 1.44
C GLU A 73 4.40 14.67 2.42
N PRO A 74 3.28 15.24 2.91
CA PRO A 74 2.30 14.45 3.62
C PRO A 74 1.89 13.32 2.68
N ARG A 75 1.85 12.07 3.17
CA ARG A 75 1.33 10.93 2.41
C ARG A 75 -0.15 11.19 2.11
N THR A 76 -0.44 11.98 1.09
CA THR A 76 -1.79 12.16 0.57
C THR A 76 -2.24 10.79 0.13
N GLY A 77 -3.30 10.29 0.76
CA GLY A 77 -3.78 8.94 0.52
C GLY A 77 -3.97 8.67 -0.98
N TYR A 78 -3.53 7.49 -1.42
CA TYR A 78 -3.71 6.90 -2.75
C TYR A 78 -4.18 7.88 -3.84
N GLY A 79 -3.23 8.50 -4.55
CA GLY A 79 -3.45 9.10 -5.86
C GLY A 79 -3.94 10.54 -5.90
N ARG A 80 -4.01 11.27 -4.79
CA ARG A 80 -4.14 12.73 -4.86
C ARG A 80 -2.76 13.36 -5.09
N LYS A 81 -2.34 13.43 -6.36
CA LYS A 81 -1.35 14.44 -6.77
C LYS A 81 -1.90 15.79 -6.27
N SER A 82 -1.24 16.39 -5.29
CA SER A 82 -1.47 17.78 -4.96
C SER A 82 -0.94 18.58 -6.14
N TYR A 83 -1.81 18.88 -7.11
CA TYR A 83 -1.55 20.01 -7.98
C TYR A 83 -1.74 21.25 -7.11
N ARG A 84 -0.62 21.77 -6.63
CA ARG A 84 -0.49 23.16 -6.22
C ARG A 84 0.76 23.69 -6.90
#